data_AF-A0ABD5EYA5-F1
#
_entry.id   AF-A0ABD5EYA5-F1
#
_cell.length_a   1.000
_cell.length_b   1.000
_cell.length_c   1.000
_cell.angle_alpha   90.00
_cell.angle_beta   90.00
_cell.angle_gamma   90.00
#
_symmetry.space_group_name_H-M   'P 1'
#
loop_
_entity.id
_entity.type
_entity.pdbx_description
1 polymer ?
#
loop_
_entity_poly.entity_id
_entity_poly.type
_entity_poly.pdbx_seq_one_letter_code
_entity_poly.pdbx_strand_id
1 'polypeptide(L)'
;MADTQLAGRVDIDPAAVAEDLARAARFRFSEAYSDYLCGGLWKSLMLFASGGEGGDGLITNYDHGRKSSVTAFGEQLPYLRQVVERNFHLENLNFARIAEMTNSVTVPHRDLLELEDIPQEARNAHRMHIPLATNEGALFTEDNVVYRMAVGDVWFFDASKVHGAAALTTRSRTHLILDFTDAADASDVVRFPLELSGGIPEDRISKRPSLTETELEALYRLADVVDLENYRDVLGLVIKKHYRRDGGEDFVWRTLTEIGRRCPDPAVRTKIQEELRFFLMERSAQTPDGGTS
;
A
#
# COMPACT_ATOMS: atom_id res chain seq x y z
N MET A 1 2.20 14.95 11.86
CA MET A 1 2.00 13.66 11.19
C MET A 1 2.55 12.58 12.09
N ALA A 2 1.78 11.53 12.32
CA ALA A 2 2.16 10.45 13.22
C ALA A 2 2.96 9.40 12.44
N ASP A 3 4.10 8.97 12.98
CA ASP A 3 4.87 7.85 12.42
C ASP A 3 4.02 6.58 12.32
N THR A 4 4.36 5.67 11.39
CA THR A 4 3.69 4.37 11.31
C THR A 4 3.79 3.62 12.63
N GLN A 5 2.64 3.24 13.18
CA GLN A 5 2.54 2.66 14.51
C GLN A 5 1.26 1.87 14.70
N LEU A 6 1.27 0.97 15.69
CA LEU A 6 0.08 0.31 16.16
C LEU A 6 -0.76 1.32 16.94
N ALA A 7 -2.03 1.45 16.55
CA ALA A 7 -2.98 2.39 17.13
C ALA A 7 -3.91 1.74 18.17
N GLY A 8 -4.09 0.43 18.07
CA GLY A 8 -4.99 -0.34 18.91
C GLY A 8 -5.43 -1.61 18.21
N ARG A 9 -6.54 -2.18 18.66
CA ARG A 9 -7.07 -3.43 18.12
C ARG A 9 -8.59 -3.41 18.08
N VAL A 10 -9.15 -4.02 17.04
CA VAL A 10 -10.58 -4.28 16.90
C VAL A 10 -10.83 -5.79 16.91
N ASP A 11 -11.96 -6.19 17.49
CA ASP A 11 -12.39 -7.58 17.48
C ASP A 11 -12.88 -7.97 16.08
N ILE A 12 -12.24 -9.00 15.52
CA ILE A 12 -12.56 -9.55 14.22
C ILE A 12 -13.08 -10.98 14.40
N ASP A 13 -14.30 -11.23 13.93
CA ASP A 13 -14.89 -12.55 13.78
C ASP A 13 -14.37 -13.17 12.47
N PRO A 14 -13.50 -14.20 12.54
CA PRO A 14 -12.90 -14.77 11.34
C PRO A 14 -13.93 -15.44 10.42
N ALA A 15 -15.03 -15.97 10.95
CA ALA A 15 -16.06 -16.61 10.15
C ALA A 15 -16.86 -15.58 9.36
N ALA A 16 -17.23 -14.46 10.01
CA ALA A 16 -17.95 -13.37 9.35
C ALA A 16 -17.08 -12.66 8.30
N VAL A 17 -15.78 -12.45 8.57
CA VAL A 17 -14.83 -11.97 7.55
C VAL A 17 -14.74 -12.94 6.38
N ALA A 18 -14.61 -14.24 6.63
CA ALA A 18 -14.52 -15.22 5.56
C ALA A 18 -15.78 -15.22 4.67
N GLU A 19 -16.96 -15.05 5.26
CA GLU A 19 -18.21 -14.93 4.52
C GLU A 19 -18.23 -13.69 3.62
N ASP A 20 -17.89 -12.51 4.15
CA ASP A 20 -17.84 -11.27 3.36
C ASP A 20 -16.76 -11.34 2.28
N LEU A 21 -15.56 -11.88 2.57
CA LEU A 21 -14.53 -12.05 1.54
C LEU A 21 -14.93 -13.05 0.45
N ALA A 22 -15.66 -14.12 0.79
CA ALA A 22 -16.20 -15.05 -0.19
C ALA A 22 -17.28 -14.42 -1.10
N ARG A 23 -18.08 -13.48 -0.57
CA ARG A 23 -19.00 -12.67 -1.36
C ARG A 23 -18.23 -11.70 -2.26
N ALA A 24 -17.25 -11.00 -1.67
CA ALA A 24 -16.43 -10.02 -2.37
C ALA A 24 -15.74 -10.61 -3.59
N ALA A 25 -15.24 -11.86 -3.49
CA ALA A 25 -14.60 -12.58 -4.60
C ALA A 25 -15.45 -12.73 -5.87
N ARG A 26 -16.77 -12.47 -5.81
CA ARG A 26 -17.69 -12.47 -6.96
C ARG A 26 -17.81 -11.11 -7.64
N PHE A 27 -17.28 -10.06 -7.04
CA PHE A 27 -17.29 -8.70 -7.59
C PHE A 27 -16.07 -8.46 -8.46
N ARG A 28 -16.19 -7.48 -9.35
CA ARG A 28 -15.05 -6.96 -10.10
C ARG A 28 -14.32 -5.94 -9.23
N PHE A 29 -13.12 -6.29 -8.77
CA PHE A 29 -12.26 -5.35 -8.09
C PHE A 29 -11.64 -4.37 -9.10
N SER A 30 -11.33 -3.18 -8.63
CA SER A 30 -10.47 -2.26 -9.34
C SER A 30 -9.02 -2.73 -9.25
N GLU A 31 -8.30 -2.64 -10.36
CA GLU A 31 -6.84 -2.84 -10.44
C GLU A 31 -6.12 -1.49 -10.61
N ALA A 32 -6.78 -0.39 -10.21
CA ALA A 32 -6.13 0.91 -10.12
C ALA A 32 -4.81 0.80 -9.36
N TYR A 33 -3.81 1.58 -9.78
CA TYR A 33 -2.44 1.54 -9.25
C TYR A 33 -1.66 0.26 -9.56
N SER A 34 -2.02 -0.51 -10.60
CA SER A 34 -1.25 -1.67 -11.06
C SER A 34 0.22 -1.37 -11.36
N ASP A 35 0.54 -0.12 -11.76
CA ASP A 35 1.91 0.32 -12.05
C ASP A 35 2.83 0.36 -10.82
N TYR A 36 2.26 0.24 -9.62
CA TYR A 36 3.01 0.17 -8.37
C TYR A 36 3.49 -1.24 -8.05
N LEU A 37 3.19 -2.23 -8.89
CA LEU A 37 3.37 -3.64 -8.57
C LEU A 37 4.46 -4.29 -9.41
N CYS A 38 5.11 -5.30 -8.82
CA CYS A 38 5.91 -6.26 -9.54
C CYS A 38 5.45 -7.68 -9.19
N GLY A 39 4.93 -8.40 -10.19
CA GLY A 39 4.42 -9.77 -10.05
C GLY A 39 2.90 -9.84 -10.17
N GLY A 40 2.24 -10.45 -9.18
CA GLY A 40 0.79 -10.61 -9.15
C GLY A 40 0.01 -9.32 -8.91
N LEU A 41 -1.31 -9.44 -8.83
CA LEU A 41 -2.22 -8.32 -8.73
C LEU A 41 -2.35 -7.80 -7.29
N TRP A 42 -2.48 -6.48 -7.19
CA TRP A 42 -3.13 -5.78 -6.10
C TRP A 42 -4.45 -5.26 -6.67
N LYS A 43 -5.53 -5.48 -5.94
CA LYS A 43 -6.86 -5.09 -6.38
C LYS A 43 -7.65 -4.59 -5.19
N SER A 44 -8.55 -3.63 -5.40
CA SER A 44 -9.34 -3.05 -4.32
C SER A 44 -10.82 -2.93 -4.64
N LEU A 45 -11.62 -2.82 -3.59
CA LEU A 45 -13.06 -2.64 -3.66
C LEU A 45 -13.49 -1.60 -2.62
N MET A 46 -14.10 -0.50 -3.09
CA MET A 46 -14.56 0.60 -2.24
C MET A 46 -15.82 0.18 -1.47
N LEU A 47 -15.75 0.21 -0.14
CA LEU A 47 -16.88 0.02 0.78
C LEU A 47 -17.56 1.35 1.13
N PHE A 48 -16.75 2.40 1.29
CA PHE A 48 -17.16 3.77 1.51
C PHE A 48 -16.34 4.67 0.57
N ALA A 49 -17.02 5.63 -0.05
CA ALA A 49 -16.39 6.63 -0.93
C ALA A 49 -17.31 7.85 -1.05
N SER A 50 -16.81 8.94 -1.64
CA SER A 50 -17.57 10.17 -1.90
C SER A 50 -18.94 9.87 -2.50
N GLY A 51 -20.00 10.25 -1.78
CA GLY A 51 -21.37 10.08 -2.25
C GLY A 51 -21.87 8.64 -2.40
N GLY A 52 -21.11 7.64 -1.95
CA GLY A 52 -21.48 6.22 -2.07
C GLY A 52 -21.15 5.62 -3.44
N GLU A 53 -20.27 6.26 -4.21
CA GLU A 53 -19.93 5.81 -5.55
C GLU A 53 -18.90 4.68 -5.51
N GLY A 54 -19.13 3.61 -6.27
CA GLY A 54 -18.14 2.53 -6.40
C GLY A 54 -16.88 3.00 -7.13
N GLY A 55 -17.06 3.87 -8.14
CA GLY A 55 -16.00 4.47 -8.98
C GLY A 55 -15.10 3.45 -9.66
N ASP A 56 -13.94 3.92 -10.12
CA ASP A 56 -12.88 3.12 -10.75
C ASP A 56 -11.75 2.75 -9.77
N GLY A 57 -11.84 3.17 -8.51
CA GLY A 57 -10.86 2.91 -7.46
C GLY A 57 -9.66 3.86 -7.44
N LEU A 58 -9.53 4.79 -8.41
CA LEU A 58 -8.55 5.87 -8.37
C LEU A 58 -9.05 6.98 -7.45
N ILE A 59 -8.35 7.20 -6.35
CA ILE A 59 -8.78 8.13 -5.28
C ILE A 59 -8.99 9.54 -5.83
N THR A 60 -8.17 9.98 -6.79
CA THR A 60 -8.23 11.31 -7.42
C THR A 60 -9.49 11.54 -8.27
N ASN A 61 -10.18 10.48 -8.69
CA ASN A 61 -11.31 10.59 -9.61
C ASN A 61 -12.67 10.80 -8.91
N TYR A 62 -12.69 10.80 -7.59
CA TYR A 62 -13.92 11.00 -6.81
C TYR A 62 -14.20 12.48 -6.54
N ASP A 63 -15.47 12.82 -6.36
CA ASP A 63 -15.89 14.16 -5.95
C ASP A 63 -15.58 14.38 -4.46
N HIS A 64 -14.43 14.99 -4.17
CA HIS A 64 -13.99 15.32 -2.81
C HIS A 64 -14.86 16.39 -2.11
N GLY A 65 -15.80 17.03 -2.82
CA GLY A 65 -16.78 17.94 -2.21
C GLY A 65 -17.97 17.21 -1.56
N ARG A 66 -18.15 15.92 -1.82
CA ARG A 66 -19.23 15.10 -1.27
C ARG A 66 -18.75 14.27 -0.09
N LYS A 67 -19.56 14.23 0.97
CA LYS A 67 -19.30 13.35 2.12
C LYS A 67 -19.24 11.89 1.68
N SER A 68 -18.36 11.13 2.31
CA SER A 68 -18.29 9.69 2.11
C SER A 68 -19.57 9.02 2.60
N SER A 69 -20.03 8.03 1.85
CA SER A 69 -21.11 7.15 2.27
C SER A 69 -20.87 5.73 1.78
N VAL A 70 -21.62 4.79 2.34
CA VAL A 70 -21.54 3.38 1.95
C VAL A 70 -21.84 3.23 0.45
N THR A 71 -21.02 2.43 -0.22
CA THR A 71 -21.20 2.11 -1.65
C THR A 71 -22.14 0.90 -1.81
N ALA A 72 -22.59 0.65 -3.04
CA ALA A 72 -23.32 -0.58 -3.36
C ALA A 72 -22.54 -1.87 -3.04
N PHE A 73 -21.21 -1.82 -3.01
CA PHE A 73 -20.38 -2.94 -2.57
C PHE A 73 -20.35 -3.05 -1.05
N GLY A 74 -20.21 -1.92 -0.34
CA GLY A 74 -20.26 -1.88 1.13
C GLY A 74 -21.57 -2.42 1.68
N GLU A 75 -22.70 -2.15 1.03
CA GLU A 75 -24.02 -2.70 1.40
C GLU A 75 -24.08 -4.23 1.31
N GLN A 76 -23.30 -4.84 0.43
CA GLN A 76 -23.28 -6.30 0.23
C GLN A 76 -22.27 -7.02 1.14
N LEU A 77 -21.46 -6.25 1.89
CA LEU A 77 -20.42 -6.72 2.80
C LEU A 77 -20.72 -6.22 4.22
N PRO A 78 -21.82 -6.71 4.83
CA PRO A 78 -22.38 -6.12 6.04
C PRO A 78 -21.48 -6.24 7.26
N TYR A 79 -20.66 -7.29 7.35
CA TYR A 79 -19.75 -7.43 8.49
C TYR A 79 -18.60 -6.42 8.39
N LEU A 80 -18.00 -6.27 7.21
CA LEU A 80 -16.93 -5.30 6.99
C LEU A 80 -17.44 -3.85 7.12
N ARG A 81 -18.64 -3.56 6.62
CA ARG A 81 -19.33 -2.28 6.87
C ARG A 81 -19.48 -2.03 8.37
N GLN A 82 -19.96 -3.03 9.10
CA GLN A 82 -20.16 -2.94 10.54
C GLN A 82 -18.84 -2.74 11.31
N VAL A 83 -17.74 -3.35 10.88
CA VAL A 83 -16.40 -3.09 11.44
C VAL A 83 -16.04 -1.62 11.29
N VAL A 84 -16.31 -1.01 10.14
CA VAL A 84 -16.07 0.44 9.93
C VAL A 84 -16.97 1.28 10.84
N GLU A 85 -18.29 1.08 10.77
CA GLU A 85 -19.27 1.92 11.48
C GLU A 85 -19.16 1.84 13.01
N ARG A 86 -18.79 0.67 13.55
CA ARG A 86 -18.65 0.48 15.01
C ARG A 86 -17.38 1.06 15.59
N ASN A 87 -16.29 1.09 14.82
CA ASN A 87 -14.96 1.38 15.34
C ASN A 87 -14.43 2.75 14.92
N PHE A 88 -15.05 3.43 13.96
CA PHE A 88 -14.55 4.70 13.42
C PHE A 88 -15.61 5.79 13.39
N HIS A 89 -15.16 7.02 13.58
CA HIS A 89 -15.95 8.22 13.31
C HIS A 89 -15.99 8.43 11.80
N LEU A 90 -17.19 8.62 11.24
CA LEU A 90 -17.39 8.66 9.79
C LEU A 90 -17.36 10.09 9.25
N GLU A 91 -17.37 11.07 10.15
CA GLU A 91 -17.41 12.50 9.87
C GLU A 91 -16.22 12.94 9.00
N ASN A 92 -15.04 12.35 9.23
CA ASN A 92 -13.80 12.61 8.51
C ASN A 92 -13.40 11.46 7.58
N LEU A 93 -14.22 10.40 7.45
CA LEU A 93 -13.90 9.30 6.55
C LEU A 93 -14.05 9.76 5.10
N ASN A 94 -12.99 9.62 4.31
CA ASN A 94 -13.04 9.82 2.86
C ASN A 94 -13.32 8.49 2.16
N PHE A 95 -12.51 7.48 2.45
CA PHE A 95 -12.61 6.17 1.82
C PHE A 95 -12.46 5.04 2.83
N ALA A 96 -13.19 3.96 2.63
CA ALA A 96 -12.85 2.67 3.20
C ALA A 96 -12.90 1.63 2.09
N ARG A 97 -11.85 0.82 1.95
CA ARG A 97 -11.72 -0.18 0.89
C ARG A 97 -11.07 -1.45 1.41
N ILE A 98 -11.47 -2.59 0.87
CA ILE A 98 -10.64 -3.78 1.00
C ILE A 98 -9.60 -3.78 -0.11
N ALA A 99 -8.37 -4.13 0.24
CA ALA A 99 -7.26 -4.28 -0.67
C ALA A 99 -6.70 -5.70 -0.57
N GLU A 100 -6.68 -6.41 -1.69
CA GLU A 100 -6.24 -7.77 -1.80
C GLU A 100 -4.92 -7.83 -2.59
N MET A 101 -3.97 -8.62 -2.13
CA MET A 101 -2.67 -8.79 -2.77
C MET A 101 -2.18 -10.23 -2.68
N THR A 102 -1.70 -10.79 -3.79
CA THR A 102 -1.15 -12.16 -3.87
C THR A 102 0.09 -12.20 -4.77
N ASN A 103 1.14 -12.93 -4.35
CA ASN A 103 2.36 -13.16 -5.12
C ASN A 103 2.95 -11.88 -5.78
N SER A 104 2.98 -10.78 -5.04
CA SER A 104 3.35 -9.48 -5.56
C SER A 104 4.14 -8.69 -4.53
N VAL A 105 4.84 -7.66 -4.99
CA VAL A 105 5.46 -6.63 -4.15
C VAL A 105 5.12 -5.27 -4.71
N THR A 106 4.93 -4.28 -3.85
CA THR A 106 4.83 -2.90 -4.29
C THR A 106 6.23 -2.31 -4.45
N VAL A 107 6.41 -1.48 -5.47
CA VAL A 107 7.61 -0.65 -5.61
C VAL A 107 7.72 0.29 -4.40
N PRO A 108 8.88 0.45 -3.75
CA PRO A 108 9.03 1.39 -2.64
C PRO A 108 8.72 2.82 -3.07
N HIS A 109 7.70 3.44 -2.47
CA HIS A 109 7.16 4.72 -2.90
C HIS A 109 6.70 5.57 -1.71
N ARG A 110 6.39 6.84 -2.00
CA ARG A 110 5.62 7.74 -1.14
C ARG A 110 4.28 8.01 -1.79
N ASP A 111 3.22 8.03 -1.01
CA ASP A 111 1.88 8.38 -1.46
C ASP A 111 1.57 9.86 -1.22
N LEU A 112 0.38 10.27 -1.65
CA LEU A 112 -0.21 11.61 -1.46
C LEU A 112 0.47 12.72 -2.27
N LEU A 113 1.50 12.39 -3.07
CA LEU A 113 2.18 13.32 -3.97
C LEU A 113 1.23 13.86 -5.06
N GLU A 114 0.26 13.05 -5.49
CA GLU A 114 -0.71 13.39 -6.53
C GLU A 114 -1.93 14.17 -6.01
N LEU A 115 -2.04 14.37 -4.70
CA LEU A 115 -3.22 14.99 -4.09
C LEU A 115 -3.05 16.50 -3.87
N GLU A 116 -1.96 17.10 -4.36
CA GLU A 116 -1.63 18.52 -4.17
C GLU A 116 -2.73 19.48 -4.66
N ASP A 117 -3.47 19.09 -5.70
CA ASP A 117 -4.56 19.87 -6.29
C ASP A 117 -5.89 19.76 -5.51
N ILE A 118 -5.98 18.83 -4.55
CA ILE A 118 -7.18 18.67 -3.71
C ILE A 118 -7.10 19.63 -2.51
N PRO A 119 -8.17 20.38 -2.19
CA PRO A 119 -8.22 21.25 -1.00
C PRO A 119 -7.80 20.51 0.27
N GLN A 120 -7.04 21.18 1.14
CA GLN A 120 -6.43 20.55 2.32
C GLN A 120 -7.45 19.85 3.22
N GLU A 121 -8.61 20.47 3.42
CA GLU A 121 -9.72 19.96 4.23
C GLU A 121 -10.40 18.71 3.66
N ALA A 122 -10.25 18.46 2.35
CA ALA A 122 -10.85 17.34 1.64
C ALA A 122 -9.82 16.26 1.27
N ARG A 123 -8.53 16.56 1.45
CA ARG A 123 -7.42 15.66 1.14
C ARG A 123 -7.28 14.58 2.21
N ASN A 124 -6.91 13.38 1.79
CA ASN A 124 -6.51 12.32 2.72
C ASN A 124 -5.27 12.78 3.52
N ALA A 125 -5.39 12.79 4.84
CA ALA A 125 -4.32 13.15 5.77
C ALA A 125 -3.89 11.99 6.66
N HIS A 126 -4.82 11.07 6.96
CA HIS A 126 -4.56 9.92 7.83
C HIS A 126 -4.97 8.64 7.11
N ARG A 127 -4.08 7.65 7.07
CA ARG A 127 -4.38 6.30 6.56
C ARG A 127 -4.27 5.29 7.68
N MET A 128 -5.25 4.40 7.73
CA MET A 128 -5.24 3.25 8.63
C MET A 128 -5.35 1.93 7.88
N HIS A 129 -4.69 0.90 8.41
CA HIS A 129 -4.78 -0.47 7.93
C HIS A 129 -5.29 -1.40 9.03
N ILE A 130 -6.21 -2.28 8.68
CA ILE A 130 -6.67 -3.39 9.51
C ILE A 130 -6.51 -4.69 8.71
N PRO A 131 -5.57 -5.58 9.07
CA PRO A 131 -5.47 -6.88 8.42
C PRO A 131 -6.71 -7.71 8.70
N LEU A 132 -7.36 -8.20 7.64
CA LEU A 132 -8.52 -9.09 7.71
C LEU A 132 -8.10 -10.55 7.49
N ALA A 133 -7.18 -10.76 6.55
CA ALA A 133 -6.55 -12.04 6.27
C ALA A 133 -5.07 -11.80 5.97
N THR A 134 -4.18 -12.50 6.68
CA THR A 134 -2.71 -12.32 6.58
C THR A 134 -2.00 -13.66 6.77
N ASN A 135 -0.70 -13.71 6.47
CA ASN A 135 0.15 -14.90 6.62
C ASN A 135 1.63 -14.50 6.77
N GLU A 136 2.54 -15.45 6.96
CA GLU A 136 3.96 -15.18 7.19
C GLU A 136 4.68 -14.48 6.03
N GLY A 137 4.11 -14.54 4.82
CA GLY A 137 4.58 -13.83 3.63
C GLY A 137 3.93 -12.48 3.38
N ALA A 138 2.98 -12.07 4.20
CA ALA A 138 2.42 -10.72 4.19
C ALA A 138 3.32 -9.79 5.00
N LEU A 139 4.11 -8.98 4.30
CA LEU A 139 5.11 -8.10 4.90
C LEU A 139 4.86 -6.65 4.50
N PHE A 140 5.34 -5.74 5.32
CA PHE A 140 5.37 -4.30 5.05
C PHE A 140 6.78 -3.75 5.28
N THR A 141 7.06 -2.62 4.66
CA THR A 141 8.28 -1.85 4.84
C THR A 141 7.93 -0.39 5.08
N GLU A 142 8.60 0.23 6.05
CA GLU A 142 8.81 1.68 6.13
C GLU A 142 10.32 1.86 6.21
N ASP A 143 10.89 2.58 5.24
CA ASP A 143 12.33 2.69 5.04
C ASP A 143 13.02 1.30 5.05
N ASN A 144 13.98 1.09 5.97
CA ASN A 144 14.68 -0.19 6.13
C ASN A 144 14.04 -1.12 7.19
N VAL A 145 12.90 -0.75 7.78
CA VAL A 145 12.20 -1.60 8.76
C VAL A 145 11.20 -2.47 8.04
N VAL A 146 11.36 -3.79 8.15
CA VAL A 146 10.36 -4.77 7.67
C VAL A 146 9.53 -5.24 8.84
N TYR A 147 8.21 -5.26 8.70
CA TYR A 147 7.31 -5.63 9.78
C TYR A 147 6.06 -6.36 9.30
N ARG A 148 5.29 -6.88 10.26
CA ARG A 148 4.03 -7.61 10.03
C ARG A 148 2.91 -6.97 10.84
N MET A 149 1.74 -6.95 10.24
CA MET A 149 0.50 -6.55 10.90
C MET A 149 -0.35 -7.81 11.15
N ALA A 150 -0.89 -7.99 12.36
CA ALA A 150 -1.73 -9.13 12.70
C ALA A 150 -3.23 -8.82 12.52
N VAL A 151 -4.05 -9.87 12.40
CA VAL A 151 -5.50 -9.72 12.21
C VAL A 151 -6.11 -8.92 13.37
N GLY A 152 -6.89 -7.90 12.99
CA GLY A 152 -7.57 -7.00 13.92
C GLY A 152 -6.71 -5.89 14.51
N ASP A 153 -5.39 -5.91 14.32
CA ASP A 153 -4.55 -4.76 14.65
C ASP A 153 -4.99 -3.55 13.80
N VAL A 154 -5.11 -2.37 14.42
CA VAL A 154 -5.33 -1.12 13.69
C VAL A 154 -4.01 -0.36 13.65
N TRP A 155 -3.52 -0.07 12.44
CA TRP A 155 -2.25 0.62 12.24
C TRP A 155 -2.48 2.00 11.67
N PHE A 156 -1.93 3.03 12.31
CA PHE A 156 -1.67 4.30 11.63
C PHE A 156 -0.51 4.11 10.67
N PHE A 157 -0.68 4.54 9.43
CA PHE A 157 0.27 4.33 8.35
C PHE A 157 0.70 5.68 7.77
N ASP A 158 1.96 6.03 7.95
CA ASP A 158 2.55 7.25 7.38
C ASP A 158 2.87 7.04 5.91
N ALA A 159 1.89 7.32 5.06
CA ALA A 159 2.00 7.14 3.62
C ALA A 159 2.98 8.17 2.98
N SER A 160 3.44 9.19 3.72
CA SER A 160 4.40 10.19 3.22
C SER A 160 5.85 9.69 3.25
N LYS A 161 6.14 8.66 4.06
CA LYS A 161 7.45 8.00 4.09
C LYS A 161 7.59 6.97 2.98
N VAL A 162 8.82 6.58 2.68
CA VAL A 162 9.08 5.53 1.69
C VAL A 162 8.62 4.21 2.27
N HIS A 163 7.65 3.58 1.63
CA HIS A 163 7.03 2.38 2.14
C HIS A 163 6.73 1.37 1.03
N GLY A 164 6.35 0.17 1.45
CA GLY A 164 5.91 -0.88 0.54
C GLY A 164 5.24 -2.04 1.26
N ALA A 165 4.60 -2.91 0.49
CA ALA A 165 3.97 -4.13 0.93
C ALA A 165 4.38 -5.31 0.05
N ALA A 166 4.36 -6.50 0.64
CA ALA A 166 4.61 -7.74 -0.07
C ALA A 166 3.60 -8.82 0.31
N ALA A 167 3.25 -9.64 -0.68
CA ALA A 167 2.57 -10.91 -0.54
C ALA A 167 3.47 -11.98 -1.18
N LEU A 168 4.34 -12.60 -0.37
CA LEU A 168 5.39 -13.52 -0.86
C LEU A 168 4.96 -15.00 -0.88
N THR A 169 3.65 -15.27 -0.76
CA THR A 169 3.06 -16.60 -0.87
C THR A 169 1.93 -16.59 -1.90
N THR A 170 1.43 -17.77 -2.25
CA THR A 170 0.22 -17.93 -3.06
C THR A 170 -1.06 -17.69 -2.28
N ARG A 171 -0.96 -17.54 -0.94
CA ARG A 171 -2.10 -17.18 -0.10
C ARG A 171 -2.27 -15.67 -0.12
N SER A 172 -3.46 -15.25 -0.52
CA SER A 172 -3.85 -13.85 -0.54
C SER A 172 -3.78 -13.22 0.86
N ARG A 173 -3.42 -11.93 0.89
CA ARG A 173 -3.60 -11.06 2.05
C ARG A 173 -4.64 -10.00 1.73
N THR A 174 -5.52 -9.76 2.68
CA THR A 174 -6.59 -8.75 2.56
C THR A 174 -6.54 -7.81 3.75
N HIS A 175 -6.50 -6.52 3.47
CA HIS A 175 -6.57 -5.46 4.47
C HIS A 175 -7.80 -4.60 4.21
N LEU A 176 -8.46 -4.16 5.28
CA LEU A 176 -9.35 -3.01 5.24
C LEU A 176 -8.46 -1.76 5.40
N ILE A 177 -8.51 -0.87 4.43
CA ILE A 177 -7.78 0.39 4.41
C ILE A 177 -8.80 1.51 4.55
N LEU A 178 -8.55 2.43 5.48
CA LEU A 178 -9.37 3.60 5.71
C LEU A 178 -8.50 4.85 5.48
N ASP A 179 -9.02 5.78 4.69
CA ASP A 179 -8.41 7.08 4.43
C ASP A 179 -9.34 8.16 5.00
N PHE A 180 -8.79 9.03 5.84
CA PHE A 180 -9.51 10.12 6.50
C PHE A 180 -8.96 11.47 6.06
N THR A 181 -9.83 12.49 6.03
CA THR A 181 -9.42 13.88 6.00
C THR A 181 -8.71 14.26 7.30
N ASP A 182 -8.09 15.44 7.30
CA ASP A 182 -7.41 15.92 8.49
C ASP A 182 -8.38 16.04 9.68
N ALA A 183 -7.92 15.59 10.83
CA ALA A 183 -8.63 15.58 12.10
C ALA A 183 -7.72 16.19 13.16
N ALA A 184 -8.30 16.91 14.13
CA ALA A 184 -7.51 17.63 15.11
C ALA A 184 -6.73 16.68 16.03
N ASP A 185 -7.34 15.55 16.39
CA ASP A 185 -6.73 14.49 17.18
C ASP A 185 -6.98 13.11 16.54
N ALA A 186 -6.04 12.18 16.71
CA ALA A 186 -6.20 10.80 16.26
C ALA A 186 -7.43 10.11 16.89
N SER A 187 -7.83 10.53 18.09
CA SER A 187 -9.04 10.06 18.76
C SER A 187 -10.33 10.54 18.09
N ASP A 188 -10.28 11.59 17.27
CA ASP A 188 -11.45 12.09 16.54
C ASP A 188 -11.87 11.17 15.38
N VAL A 189 -11.00 10.23 14.98
CA VAL A 189 -11.30 9.28 13.88
C VAL A 189 -11.65 7.86 14.36
N VAL A 190 -11.44 7.53 15.64
CA VAL A 190 -11.70 6.19 16.20
C VAL A 190 -12.67 6.19 17.37
N ARG A 191 -13.40 5.09 17.55
CA ARG A 191 -14.37 4.88 18.66
C ARG A 191 -13.85 3.94 19.75
N PHE A 192 -12.64 3.42 19.59
CA PHE A 192 -11.98 2.52 20.55
C PHE A 192 -10.81 3.25 21.25
N PRO A 193 -10.35 2.77 22.42
CA PRO A 193 -9.21 3.37 23.10
C PRO A 193 -7.94 3.30 22.25
N LEU A 194 -7.30 4.44 22.03
CA LEU A 194 -6.00 4.49 21.34
C LEU A 194 -4.88 4.01 22.27
N GLU A 195 -4.10 3.07 21.76
CA GLU A 195 -2.89 2.55 22.38
C GLU A 195 -1.72 2.74 21.41
N LEU A 196 -1.36 4.01 21.22
CA LEU A 196 -0.28 4.40 20.31
C LEU A 196 1.06 3.82 20.77
N SER A 197 1.67 2.97 19.96
CA SER A 197 2.96 2.36 20.30
C SER A 197 4.15 3.32 20.16
N GLY A 198 3.97 4.51 19.56
CA GLY A 198 5.04 5.48 19.34
C GLY A 198 6.02 5.11 18.22
N GLY A 199 5.66 4.11 17.40
CA GLY A 199 6.46 3.57 16.30
C GLY A 199 6.12 2.11 16.03
N ILE A 200 6.81 1.48 15.10
CA ILE A 200 6.63 0.05 14.78
C ILE A 200 7.09 -0.80 15.98
N PRO A 201 6.22 -1.61 16.63
CA PRO A 201 6.61 -2.40 17.79
C PRO A 201 7.66 -3.47 17.46
N GLU A 202 8.63 -3.69 18.35
CA GLU A 202 9.77 -4.62 18.16
C GLU A 202 9.31 -6.07 17.87
N ASP A 203 8.22 -6.53 18.47
CA ASP A 203 7.67 -7.87 18.25
C ASP A 203 7.00 -8.04 16.88
N ARG A 204 6.74 -6.93 16.18
CA ARG A 204 6.22 -6.90 14.80
C ARG A 204 7.33 -6.81 13.77
N ILE A 205 8.53 -6.41 14.17
CA ILE A 205 9.70 -6.28 13.27
C ILE A 205 10.18 -7.67 12.84
N SER A 206 10.28 -7.85 11.53
CA SER A 206 10.86 -9.04 10.92
C SER A 206 12.37 -8.89 10.80
N LYS A 207 13.10 -9.57 11.69
CA LYS A 207 14.57 -9.60 11.66
C LYS A 207 15.05 -10.27 10.37
N ARG A 208 15.91 -9.59 9.64
CA ARG A 208 16.54 -10.06 8.40
C ARG A 208 18.04 -10.20 8.61
N PRO A 209 18.68 -11.27 8.14
CA PRO A 209 20.13 -11.33 8.10
C PRO A 209 20.68 -10.26 7.14
N SER A 210 21.85 -9.72 7.44
CA SER A 210 22.54 -8.76 6.58
C SER A 210 22.79 -9.35 5.19
N LEU A 211 22.70 -8.49 4.18
CA LEU A 211 23.09 -8.81 2.81
C LEU A 211 24.61 -8.92 2.73
N THR A 212 25.10 -10.02 2.18
CA THR A 212 26.56 -10.21 1.98
C THR A 212 27.04 -9.47 0.73
N GLU A 213 28.33 -9.13 0.68
CA GLU A 213 28.97 -8.54 -0.51
C GLU A 213 28.80 -9.41 -1.75
N THR A 214 28.92 -10.73 -1.60
CA THR A 214 28.70 -11.69 -2.71
C THR A 214 27.27 -11.64 -3.23
N GLU A 215 26.27 -11.54 -2.34
CA GLU A 215 24.88 -11.39 -2.77
C GLU A 215 24.63 -10.04 -3.44
N LEU A 216 25.23 -8.96 -2.94
CA LEU A 216 25.11 -7.63 -3.54
C LEU A 216 25.72 -7.58 -4.94
N GLU A 217 26.94 -8.09 -5.12
CA GLU A 217 27.56 -8.19 -6.46
C GLU A 217 26.76 -9.11 -7.39
N ALA A 218 26.12 -10.17 -6.86
CA ALA A 218 25.24 -11.00 -7.67
C ALA A 218 24.01 -10.23 -8.18
N LEU A 219 23.46 -9.30 -7.41
CA LEU A 219 22.38 -8.40 -7.87
C LEU A 219 22.90 -7.42 -8.93
N TYR A 220 24.10 -6.88 -8.76
CA TYR A 220 24.66 -5.95 -9.75
C TYR A 220 24.91 -6.60 -11.12
N ARG A 221 25.17 -7.91 -11.16
CA ARG A 221 25.25 -8.67 -12.43
C ARG A 221 23.91 -8.79 -13.17
N LEU A 222 22.78 -8.39 -12.57
CA LEU A 222 21.54 -8.22 -13.33
C LEU A 222 21.69 -7.15 -14.42
N ALA A 223 22.68 -6.26 -14.31
CA ALA A 223 23.05 -5.31 -15.36
C ALA A 223 23.43 -5.97 -16.69
N ASP A 224 23.88 -7.24 -16.67
CA ASP A 224 24.30 -7.98 -17.86
C ASP A 224 23.11 -8.51 -18.67
N VAL A 225 21.91 -8.54 -18.09
CA VAL A 225 20.71 -9.15 -18.68
C VAL A 225 19.49 -8.23 -18.69
N VAL A 226 19.53 -7.12 -17.95
CA VAL A 226 18.40 -6.19 -17.88
C VAL A 226 18.23 -5.45 -19.21
N ASP A 227 16.98 -5.37 -19.66
CA ASP A 227 16.52 -4.54 -20.78
C ASP A 227 15.17 -3.90 -20.40
N LEU A 228 14.55 -3.14 -21.31
CA LEU A 228 13.27 -2.48 -21.02
C LEU A 228 12.11 -3.49 -20.89
N GLU A 229 12.22 -4.62 -21.57
CA GLU A 229 11.23 -5.68 -21.61
C GLU A 229 11.17 -6.47 -20.29
N ASN A 230 12.31 -6.66 -19.62
CA ASN A 230 12.42 -7.42 -18.37
C ASN A 230 12.70 -6.55 -17.13
N TYR A 231 12.81 -5.23 -17.30
CA TYR A 231 13.12 -4.29 -16.21
C TYR A 231 12.22 -4.46 -14.98
N ARG A 232 10.90 -4.66 -15.17
CA ARG A 232 9.96 -4.86 -14.06
C ARG A 232 10.22 -6.15 -13.28
N ASP A 233 10.73 -7.19 -13.93
CA ASP A 233 11.11 -8.44 -13.26
C ASP A 233 12.37 -8.26 -12.42
N VAL A 234 13.38 -7.55 -12.96
CA VAL A 234 14.60 -7.19 -12.23
C VAL A 234 14.26 -6.31 -11.02
N LEU A 235 13.41 -5.29 -11.20
CA LEU A 235 12.89 -4.45 -10.13
C LEU A 235 12.21 -5.30 -9.04
N GLY A 236 11.28 -6.17 -9.42
CA GLY A 236 10.59 -7.06 -8.50
C GLY A 236 11.53 -7.99 -7.74
N LEU A 237 12.59 -8.49 -8.38
CA LEU A 237 13.59 -9.34 -7.73
C LEU A 237 14.37 -8.57 -6.65
N VAL A 238 14.84 -7.35 -6.96
CA VAL A 238 15.55 -6.50 -6.00
C VAL A 238 14.65 -6.15 -4.81
N ILE A 239 13.38 -5.79 -5.05
CA ILE A 239 12.42 -5.51 -3.98
C ILE A 239 12.19 -6.74 -3.10
N LYS A 240 11.95 -7.92 -3.70
CA LYS A 240 11.78 -9.17 -2.94
C LYS A 240 13.02 -9.51 -2.11
N LYS A 241 14.22 -9.16 -2.57
CA LYS A 241 15.45 -9.33 -1.80
C LYS A 241 15.46 -8.47 -0.54
N HIS A 242 14.96 -7.24 -0.60
CA HIS A 242 14.79 -6.36 0.58
C HIS A 242 13.99 -7.08 1.67
N TYR A 243 12.85 -7.68 1.36
CA TYR A 243 12.06 -8.37 2.39
C TYR A 243 12.75 -9.56 3.08
N ARG A 244 13.89 -10.05 2.56
CA ARG A 244 14.61 -11.23 3.09
C ARG A 244 16.02 -10.94 3.59
N ARG A 245 16.66 -9.88 3.11
CA ARG A 245 18.01 -9.47 3.49
C ARG A 245 18.03 -8.00 3.85
N ASP A 246 18.72 -7.67 4.92
CA ASP A 246 18.98 -6.27 5.27
C ASP A 246 20.12 -5.73 4.41
N GLY A 247 19.76 -4.93 3.40
CA GLY A 247 20.70 -4.23 2.54
C GLY A 247 21.00 -2.80 2.99
N GLY A 248 20.47 -2.36 4.14
CA GLY A 248 20.57 -0.99 4.62
C GLY A 248 19.56 -0.02 4.00
N GLU A 249 19.70 1.25 4.35
CA GLU A 249 18.88 2.35 3.85
C GLU A 249 18.93 2.44 2.31
N ASP A 250 17.79 2.81 1.72
CA ASP A 250 17.59 2.98 0.28
C ASP A 250 18.03 1.80 -0.58
N PHE A 251 18.13 0.59 0.00
CA PHE A 251 18.73 -0.57 -0.64
C PHE A 251 18.19 -0.82 -2.05
N VAL A 252 16.86 -0.78 -2.23
CA VAL A 252 16.22 -1.05 -3.53
C VAL A 252 16.69 -0.05 -4.59
N TRP A 253 16.50 1.24 -4.33
CA TRP A 253 16.81 2.30 -5.29
C TRP A 253 18.30 2.48 -5.53
N ARG A 254 19.13 2.35 -4.48
CA ARG A 254 20.59 2.31 -4.60
C ARG A 254 21.04 1.16 -5.50
N THR A 255 20.47 -0.04 -5.30
CA THR A 255 20.84 -1.23 -6.08
C THR A 255 20.43 -1.07 -7.55
N LEU A 256 19.22 -0.59 -7.81
CA LEU A 256 18.74 -0.34 -9.18
C LEU A 256 19.57 0.73 -9.89
N THR A 257 19.90 1.82 -9.20
CA THR A 257 20.75 2.88 -9.75
C THR A 257 22.11 2.34 -10.17
N GLU A 258 22.71 1.47 -9.35
CA GLU A 258 23.98 0.82 -9.69
C GLU A 258 23.85 -0.19 -10.84
N ILE A 259 22.75 -0.95 -10.91
CA ILE A 259 22.43 -1.81 -12.05
C ILE A 259 22.33 -0.97 -13.33
N GLY A 260 21.57 0.13 -13.32
CA GLY A 260 21.44 1.04 -14.46
C GLY A 260 22.76 1.71 -14.85
N ARG A 261 23.66 1.97 -13.90
CA ARG A 261 25.01 2.50 -14.18
C ARG A 261 25.91 1.48 -14.88
N ARG A 262 25.78 0.19 -14.54
CA ARG A 262 26.55 -0.92 -15.12
C ARG A 262 25.95 -1.45 -16.42
N CYS A 263 24.66 -1.24 -16.65
CA CYS A 263 23.97 -1.66 -17.86
C CYS A 263 24.51 -0.93 -19.09
N PRO A 264 24.87 -1.63 -20.19
CA PRO A 264 25.33 -0.99 -21.43
C PRO A 264 24.25 -0.16 -22.14
N ASP A 265 22.97 -0.48 -21.93
CA ASP A 265 21.85 0.24 -22.54
C ASP A 265 21.48 1.49 -21.71
N PRO A 266 21.72 2.72 -22.22
CA PRO A 266 21.37 3.94 -21.52
C PRO A 266 19.86 4.11 -21.29
N ALA A 267 19.00 3.45 -22.07
CA ALA A 267 17.55 3.56 -21.90
C ALA A 267 17.08 2.97 -20.56
N VAL A 268 17.67 1.85 -20.12
CA VAL A 268 17.40 1.25 -18.80
C VAL A 268 17.73 2.23 -17.67
N ARG A 269 18.88 2.90 -17.77
CA ARG A 269 19.29 3.91 -16.78
C ARG A 269 18.30 5.07 -16.72
N THR A 270 17.87 5.60 -17.87
CA THR A 270 16.87 6.66 -17.95
C THR A 270 15.57 6.23 -17.28
N LYS A 271 15.08 5.03 -17.59
CA LYS A 271 13.87 4.46 -17.02
C LYS A 271 13.93 4.35 -15.49
N ILE A 272 15.05 3.90 -14.93
CA ILE A 272 15.27 3.84 -13.47
C ILE A 272 15.19 5.23 -12.84
N GLN A 273 15.80 6.24 -13.47
CA GLN A 273 15.80 7.61 -12.97
C GLN A 273 14.41 8.26 -13.02
N GLU A 274 13.62 7.96 -14.04
CA GLU A 274 12.22 8.40 -14.16
C GLU A 274 11.35 7.77 -13.08
N GLU A 275 11.44 6.45 -12.87
CA GLU A 275 10.66 5.77 -11.84
C GLU A 275 11.06 6.19 -10.42
N LEU A 276 12.36 6.35 -10.15
CA LEU A 276 12.84 6.89 -8.87
C LEU A 276 12.15 8.22 -8.55
N ARG A 277 12.07 9.13 -9.54
CA ARG A 277 11.43 10.43 -9.39
C ARG A 277 9.92 10.29 -9.18
N PHE A 278 9.27 9.48 -9.99
CA PHE A 278 7.83 9.24 -9.92
C PHE A 278 7.39 8.67 -8.57
N PHE A 279 8.12 7.68 -8.05
CA PHE A 279 7.75 7.00 -6.82
C PHE A 279 8.15 7.76 -5.54
N LEU A 280 9.19 8.61 -5.58
CA LEU A 280 9.73 9.24 -4.37
C LEU A 280 9.62 10.76 -4.29
N MET A 281 9.47 11.45 -5.41
CA MET A 281 9.61 12.91 -5.46
C MET A 281 8.36 13.61 -5.97
N GLU A 282 7.96 13.33 -7.21
CA GLU A 282 6.95 14.12 -7.91
C GLU A 282 6.08 13.20 -8.77
N ARG A 283 4.77 13.38 -8.66
CA ARG A 283 3.79 12.82 -9.61
C ARG A 283 3.16 14.02 -10.30
N SER A 284 3.58 14.32 -11.53
CA SER A 284 2.77 15.20 -12.38
C SER A 284 1.41 14.52 -12.53
N ALA A 285 0.30 15.24 -12.34
CA ALA A 285 -1.01 14.71 -12.67
C ALA A 285 -0.95 14.23 -14.13
N GLN A 286 -0.91 12.91 -14.34
CA GLN A 286 -0.98 12.38 -15.68
C GLN A 286 -2.33 12.84 -16.24
N THR A 287 -2.27 13.56 -17.35
CA THR A 287 -3.43 13.77 -18.20
C THR A 287 -3.94 12.36 -18.51
N PRO A 288 -5.24 12.07 -18.35
CA PRO A 288 -5.76 10.73 -18.64
C PRO A 288 -5.36 10.41 -20.07
N ASP A 289 -4.48 9.42 -20.24
CA ASP A 289 -4.10 8.94 -21.56
C ASP A 289 -5.41 8.46 -22.20
N GLY A 290 -5.88 9.28 -23.15
CA GLY A 290 -6.98 8.95 -24.00
C GLY A 290 -6.63 7.67 -24.71
N GLY A 291 -7.29 6.59 -24.29
CA GLY A 291 -7.30 5.33 -25.03
C GLY A 291 -7.60 5.66 -26.48
N THR A 292 -6.59 5.49 -27.33
CA THR A 292 -6.82 5.45 -28.76
C THR A 292 -7.20 4.02 -29.10
N SER A 293 -8.42 3.95 -29.62
CA SER A 293 -9.10 2.83 -30.28
C SER A 293 -8.22 2.01 -31.21
#